data_AF-A0A4Q7IRM5-F1
#
_entry.id   AF-A0A4Q7IRM5-F1
#
_cell.length_a   1.000
_cell.length_b   1.000
_cell.length_c   1.000
_cell.angle_alpha   90.00
_cell.angle_beta   90.00
_cell.angle_gamma   90.00
#
_symmetry.space_group_name_H-M   'P 1'
#
loop_
_entity.id
_entity.type
_entity.pdbx_description
1 polymer ?
#
loop_
_entity_poly.entity_id
_entity_poly.type
_entity_poly.pdbx_seq_one_letter_code
_entity_poly.pdbx_strand_id
1 'polypeptide(L)'
;MSFNIINKANEHLDLLCDLLTLHGLVPICAKLTDHEPATYIQVMGESQLKVHCSLFSDSEARFSFYKNTSRIQMRLVYTGVGTRLFGKEEFFKHLYKTIND
;
A
#
# COMPACT_ATOMS: atom_id res chain seq x y z
N MET A 1 18.06 -17.01 8.27
CA MET A 1 16.82 -16.66 7.56
C MET A 1 17.03 -15.30 6.92
N SER A 2 16.90 -15.17 5.60
CA SER A 2 16.85 -13.85 4.98
C SER A 2 15.61 -13.13 5.49
N PHE A 3 15.79 -11.92 6.01
CA PHE A 3 14.66 -11.08 6.35
C PHE A 3 14.01 -10.65 5.03
N ASN A 4 12.75 -11.01 4.83
CA ASN A 4 11.99 -10.58 3.67
C ASN A 4 10.80 -9.74 4.15
N ILE A 5 10.80 -8.45 3.77
CA ILE A 5 9.75 -7.50 4.16
C ILE A 5 8.37 -7.83 3.55
N ILE A 6 8.28 -8.78 2.62
CA ILE A 6 7.04 -9.22 1.95
C ILE A 6 5.92 -9.50 2.96
N ASN A 7 6.16 -10.29 4.00
CA ASN A 7 5.10 -10.64 4.95
C ASN A 7 4.53 -9.39 5.62
N LYS A 8 5.42 -8.47 6.05
CA LYS A 8 4.99 -7.23 6.68
C LYS A 8 4.31 -6.28 5.69
N ALA A 9 4.78 -6.24 4.43
CA ALA A 9 4.13 -5.48 3.38
C ALA A 9 2.73 -6.02 3.07
N ASN A 10 2.57 -7.35 3.07
CA ASN A 10 1.29 -8.02 2.89
C ASN A 10 0.30 -7.75 4.04
N GLU A 11 0.76 -7.68 5.29
CA GLU A 11 -0.08 -7.22 6.41
C GLU A 11 -0.58 -5.78 6.20
N HIS A 12 0.27 -4.89 5.68
CA HIS A 12 -0.13 -3.51 5.39
C HIS A 12 -1.06 -3.42 4.17
N LEU A 13 -0.91 -4.31 3.20
CA LEU A 13 -1.88 -4.46 2.11
C LEU A 13 -3.25 -4.83 2.67
N ASP A 14 -3.35 -5.81 3.58
CA ASP A 14 -4.63 -6.18 4.20
C ASP A 14 -5.26 -5.00 4.91
N LEU A 15 -4.49 -4.27 5.74
CA LEU A 15 -5.00 -3.10 6.45
C LEU A 15 -5.55 -2.02 5.49
N LEU A 16 -4.90 -1.81 4.35
CA LEU A 16 -5.40 -0.88 3.33
C LEU A 16 -6.69 -1.38 2.68
N CYS A 17 -6.79 -2.68 2.43
CA CYS A 17 -7.98 -3.30 1.84
C CYS A 17 -9.17 -3.25 2.81
N ASP A 18 -8.95 -3.56 4.07
CA ASP A 18 -9.96 -3.45 5.11
C ASP A 18 -10.43 -2.01 5.23
N LEU A 19 -9.51 -1.03 5.22
CA LEU A 19 -9.85 0.39 5.25
C LEU A 19 -10.75 0.79 4.07
N LEU A 20 -10.38 0.40 2.84
CA LEU A 20 -11.19 0.69 1.66
C LEU A 20 -12.58 0.04 1.75
N THR A 21 -12.64 -1.20 2.24
CA THR A 21 -13.90 -1.93 2.45
C THR A 21 -14.79 -1.24 3.48
N LEU A 22 -14.21 -0.75 4.58
CA LEU A 22 -14.93 0.00 5.63
C LEU A 22 -15.53 1.31 5.10
N HIS A 23 -14.94 1.89 4.06
CA HIS A 23 -15.48 3.06 3.36
C HIS A 23 -16.46 2.71 2.23
N GLY A 24 -16.92 1.46 2.15
CA GLY A 24 -17.92 1.03 1.18
C GLY A 24 -17.37 0.74 -0.23
N LEU A 25 -16.05 0.75 -0.40
CA LEU A 25 -15.39 0.37 -1.64
C LEU A 25 -15.20 -1.15 -1.71
N VAL A 26 -15.06 -1.70 -2.92
CA VAL A 26 -14.78 -3.14 -3.12
C VAL A 26 -13.37 -3.30 -3.69
N PRO A 27 -12.34 -3.43 -2.84
CA PRO A 27 -10.95 -3.57 -3.29
C PRO A 27 -10.62 -5.01 -3.69
N ILE A 28 -9.86 -5.17 -4.77
CA ILE A 28 -9.18 -6.41 -5.18
C ILE A 28 -7.73 -6.31 -4.74
N CYS A 29 -7.35 -7.19 -3.82
CA CYS A 29 -6.07 -7.14 -3.12
C CYS A 29 -5.22 -8.36 -3.42
N ALA A 30 -4.36 -8.24 -4.43
CA ALA A 30 -3.36 -9.26 -4.71
C ALA A 30 -2.14 -9.08 -3.80
N LYS A 31 -1.59 -10.18 -3.31
CA LYS A 31 -0.44 -10.21 -2.40
C LYS A 31 0.87 -10.13 -3.15
N LEU A 32 1.89 -9.58 -2.49
CA LEU A 32 3.27 -9.71 -2.92
C LEU A 32 3.75 -11.14 -2.69
N THR A 33 4.50 -11.67 -3.65
CA THR A 33 5.20 -12.94 -3.55
C THR A 33 6.64 -12.77 -4.04
N ASP A 34 7.51 -13.75 -3.79
CA ASP A 34 8.89 -13.70 -4.31
C ASP A 34 8.94 -13.66 -5.86
N HIS A 35 7.90 -14.19 -6.52
CA HIS A 35 7.77 -14.16 -7.98
C HIS A 35 7.06 -12.91 -8.50
N GLU A 36 6.25 -12.27 -7.66
CA GLU A 36 5.49 -11.06 -7.96
C GLU A 36 5.81 -9.97 -6.93
N PRO A 37 6.95 -9.25 -7.10
CA PRO A 37 7.42 -8.26 -6.14
C PRO A 37 6.68 -6.92 -6.24
N ALA A 38 5.64 -6.83 -7.06
CA ALA A 38 4.78 -5.66 -7.20
C ALA A 38 3.33 -6.08 -7.45
N THR A 39 2.39 -5.31 -6.89
CA THR A 39 0.96 -5.56 -6.97
C THR A 39 0.18 -4.25 -6.88
N TYR A 40 -1.11 -4.29 -7.16
CA TYR A 40 -2.01 -3.16 -7.02
C TYR A 40 -3.26 -3.58 -6.24
N ILE A 41 -3.70 -2.72 -5.33
CA ILE A 41 -5.07 -2.72 -4.86
C ILE A 41 -5.90 -1.96 -5.90
N GLN A 42 -6.79 -2.66 -6.57
CA GLN A 42 -7.73 -2.08 -7.53
C GLN A 42 -9.10 -1.97 -6.89
N VAL A 43 -9.75 -0.82 -6.96
CA VAL A 43 -11.13 -0.68 -6.48
C VAL A 43 -12.10 -0.94 -7.62
N MET A 44 -13.03 -1.86 -7.44
CA MET A 44 -14.09 -2.13 -8.42
C MET A 44 -15.13 -1.01 -8.43
N GLY A 45 -15.56 -0.58 -9.62
CA GLY A 45 -16.54 0.49 -9.82
C GLY A 45 -15.94 1.73 -10.52
N GLU A 46 -16.57 2.89 -10.34
CA GLU A 46 -16.15 4.16 -10.97
C GLU A 46 -14.94 4.84 -10.28
N SER A 47 -14.40 4.23 -9.22
CA SER A 47 -13.23 4.79 -8.52
C SER A 47 -11.95 4.63 -9.34
N GLN A 48 -11.26 5.74 -9.59
CA GLN A 48 -9.92 5.73 -10.21
C GLN A 48 -8.80 5.35 -9.22
N LEU A 49 -9.16 5.05 -7.96
CA LEU A 49 -8.18 4.76 -6.93
C LEU A 49 -7.48 3.42 -7.19
N LYS A 50 -6.18 3.50 -7.48
CA LYS A 50 -5.29 2.34 -7.65
C LYS A 50 -4.07 2.52 -6.75
N VAL A 51 -3.99 1.72 -5.68
CA VAL A 51 -2.85 1.76 -4.76
C VAL A 51 -1.83 0.72 -5.21
N HIS A 52 -0.69 1.18 -5.71
CA HIS A 52 0.45 0.34 -6.05
C HIS A 52 1.25 -0.01 -4.79
N CYS A 53 1.62 -1.27 -4.66
CA CYS A 53 2.58 -1.74 -3.66
C CYS A 53 3.72 -2.48 -4.36
N SER A 54 4.96 -2.18 -4.02
CA SER A 54 6.12 -2.85 -4.61
C SER A 54 7.26 -2.96 -3.61
N LEU A 55 8.03 -4.04 -3.73
CA LEU A 55 9.30 -4.21 -3.05
C LEU A 55 10.34 -3.31 -3.73
N PHE A 56 11.01 -2.48 -2.93
CA PHE A 56 12.15 -1.69 -3.37
C PHE A 56 13.47 -2.40 -3.03
N SER A 57 13.49 -3.13 -1.91
CA SER A 57 14.57 -4.03 -1.50
C SER A 57 14.02 -5.05 -0.49
N ASP A 58 14.84 -6.02 -0.09
CA ASP A 58 14.50 -7.00 0.97
C ASP A 58 14.08 -6.34 2.30
N SER A 59 14.50 -5.10 2.51
CA SER A 59 14.24 -4.30 3.72
C SER A 59 13.29 -3.13 3.49
N GLU A 60 12.74 -2.93 2.29
CA GLU A 60 11.86 -1.80 1.98
C GLU A 60 10.74 -2.18 1.01
N ALA A 61 9.50 -1.91 1.41
CA ALA A 61 8.34 -1.90 0.53
C ALA A 61 7.76 -0.48 0.41
N ARG A 62 7.21 -0.15 -0.75
CA ARG A 62 6.62 1.16 -1.05
C ARG A 62 5.17 1.00 -1.45
N PHE A 63 4.33 1.87 -0.92
CA PHE A 63 2.93 2.00 -1.26
C PHE A 63 2.72 3.38 -1.87
N SER A 64 2.01 3.46 -2.99
CA SER A 64 1.77 4.73 -3.67
C SER A 64 0.47 4.71 -4.46
N PHE A 65 -0.17 5.86 -4.58
CA PHE A 65 -1.26 6.07 -5.53
C PHE A 65 -1.09 7.46 -6.17
N TYR A 66 -1.80 7.68 -7.27
CA TYR A 66 -1.85 8.98 -7.91
C TYR A 66 -3.12 9.72 -7.48
N LYS A 67 -2.95 10.98 -7.09
CA LYS A 67 -4.04 11.96 -6.98
C LYS A 67 -3.77 13.04 -8.03
N ASN A 68 -4.63 13.11 -9.04
CA ASN A 68 -4.38 13.94 -10.23
C ASN A 68 -3.01 13.61 -10.85
N THR A 69 -2.09 14.58 -10.89
CA THR A 69 -0.71 14.40 -11.39
C THR A 69 0.31 14.10 -10.28
N SER A 70 -0.10 14.13 -9.01
CA SER A 70 0.79 13.96 -7.87
C SER A 70 0.82 12.52 -7.39
N ARG A 71 2.03 11.95 -7.29
CA ARG A 71 2.24 10.64 -6.67
C ARG A 71 2.36 10.79 -5.16
N ILE A 72 1.40 10.24 -4.43
CA ILE A 72 1.43 10.16 -2.97
C ILE A 72 2.02 8.80 -2.59
N GLN A 73 2.96 8.76 -1.62
CA GLN A 73 3.65 7.52 -1.26
C GLN A 73 3.91 7.40 0.25
N MET A 74 3.89 6.17 0.74
CA MET A 74 4.45 5.78 2.04
C MET A 74 5.42 4.61 1.89
N ARG A 75 6.38 4.51 2.81
CA ARG A 75 7.46 3.51 2.78
C ARG A 75 7.43 2.70 4.05
N LEU A 76 7.39 1.38 3.93
CA LEU A 76 7.59 0.43 5.02
C LEU A 76 9.06 -0.01 4.98
N VAL A 77 9.83 0.31 6.01
CA VAL A 77 11.27 0.06 6.06
C VAL A 77 11.61 -0.76 7.30
N TYR A 78 12.40 -1.81 7.12
CA TYR A 78 12.99 -2.56 8.23
C TYR A 78 14.26 -1.87 8.74
N THR A 79 14.33 -1.65 10.04
CA THR A 79 15.40 -0.87 10.69
C THR A 79 16.32 -1.74 11.55
N GLY A 80 16.34 -3.07 11.36
CA GLY A 80 17.14 -4.00 12.17
C GLY A 80 16.50 -4.39 13.51
N VAL A 81 15.65 -3.54 14.08
CA VAL A 81 14.91 -3.78 15.34
C VAL A 81 13.40 -3.99 15.12
N GLY A 82 12.92 -3.79 13.89
CA GLY A 82 11.51 -3.84 13.54
C GLY A 82 11.23 -3.07 12.26
N THR A 83 9.94 -2.91 11.94
CA THR A 83 9.50 -2.17 10.75
C THR A 83 8.89 -0.82 11.11
N ARG A 84 9.19 0.22 10.32
CA ARG A 84 8.63 1.56 10.48
C ARG A 84 8.00 2.05 9.18
N LEU A 85 6.90 2.80 9.31
CA LEU A 85 6.26 3.50 8.20
C LEU A 85 6.71 4.95 8.14
N PHE A 86 7.16 5.38 6.98
CA PHE A 86 7.51 6.77 6.66
C PHE A 86 6.52 7.34 5.66
N GLY A 87 6.13 8.61 5.82
CA GLY A 87 5.17 9.29 4.93
C GLY A 87 3.70 8.88 5.13
N LYS A 88 3.39 8.07 6.16
CA LYS A 88 2.03 7.55 6.41
C LYS A 88 0.98 8.66 6.61
N GLU A 89 1.32 9.76 7.29
CA GLU A 89 0.34 10.80 7.62
C GLU A 89 -0.18 11.49 6.37
N GLU A 90 0.72 11.94 5.51
CA GLU A 90 0.36 12.57 4.24
C GLU A 90 -0.32 11.54 3.31
N PHE A 91 0.15 10.28 3.30
CA PHE A 91 -0.48 9.20 2.54
C PHE A 91 -1.95 8.99 2.91
N PHE A 92 -2.25 8.76 4.19
CA PHE A 92 -3.62 8.52 4.64
C PHE A 92 -4.49 9.77 4.50
N LYS A 93 -3.96 10.96 4.77
CA LYS A 93 -4.69 12.22 4.56
C LYS A 93 -5.19 12.38 3.12
N HIS A 94 -4.35 12.11 2.12
CA HIS A 94 -4.78 12.18 0.72
C HIS A 94 -5.66 10.99 0.33
N LEU A 95 -5.40 9.80 0.88
CA LEU A 95 -6.20 8.61 0.61
C LEU A 95 -7.65 8.83 1.06
N TYR A 96 -7.87 9.30 2.29
CA TYR A 96 -9.21 9.61 2.78
C TYR A 96 -9.91 10.67 1.95
N LYS A 97 -9.21 11.71 1.49
CA LYS A 97 -9.81 12.68 0.57
C LYS A 97 -10.25 12.02 -0.73
N THR A 98 -9.38 11.22 -1.35
CA THR A 98 -9.71 10.52 -2.60
C THR A 98 -10.84 9.50 -2.47
N ILE A 99 -11.05 8.93 -1.28
CA ILE A 99 -12.17 8.01 -1.02
C ILE A 99 -13.51 8.77 -0.88
N ASN A 100 -13.48 10.01 -0.38
CA ASN A 100 -14.69 10.81 -0.10
C ASN A 100 -14.94 11.94 -1.12
N ASP A 101 -14.05 12.10 -2.11
CA ASP A 101 -14.20 13.00 -3.26
C ASP A 101 -15.10 12.33 -4.31
#